data_AF-A0A9E3EP97-F1
#
_entry.id   AF-A0A9E3EP97-F1
#
_cell.length_a   1.000
_cell.length_b   1.000
_cell.length_c   1.000
_cell.angle_alpha   90.00
_cell.angle_beta   90.00
_cell.angle_gamma   90.00
#
_symmetry.space_group_name_H-M   'P 1'
#
loop_
_entity.id
_entity.type
_entity.pdbx_description
1 polymer ?
#
loop_
_entity_poly.entity_id
_entity_poly.type
_entity_poly.pdbx_seq_one_letter_code
_entity_poly.pdbx_strand_id
1 'polypeptide(L)'
;MYLKLFRQTADRTYLTYAQRLADFLRQQAVLDEQAGAYWQEEGRIMWGLAHGSAGIAYFLLALYSQTHAPALKELLLRVNAALSNAAVPTAHGWGLSWRKDAVDKDAPWTHWCHGASGIGTYLLPAAGILQD
;
A
#
# COMPACT_ATOMS: atom_id res chain seq x y z
N MET A 1 -7.11 -2.24 -12.38
CA MET A 1 -7.94 -2.51 -13.58
C MET A 1 -7.69 -3.91 -14.15
N TYR A 2 -6.46 -4.29 -14.51
CA TYR A 2 -6.16 -5.58 -15.14
C TYR A 2 -6.65 -6.81 -14.36
N LEU A 3 -6.48 -6.85 -13.04
CA LEU A 3 -6.98 -7.97 -12.21
C LEU A 3 -8.52 -8.13 -12.27
N LYS A 4 -9.25 -7.01 -12.38
CA LYS A 4 -10.71 -7.05 -12.51
C LYS A 4 -11.12 -7.63 -13.86
N LEU A 5 -10.44 -7.21 -14.94
CA LEU A 5 -10.65 -7.75 -16.28
C LEU A 5 -10.31 -9.26 -16.34
N PHE A 6 -9.19 -9.68 -15.74
CA PHE A 6 -8.84 -11.09 -15.64
C PHE A 6 -9.93 -11.90 -14.94
N ARG A 7 -10.46 -11.45 -13.80
CA ARG A 7 -11.54 -12.17 -13.08
C ARG A 7 -12.83 -12.27 -13.88
N GLN A 8 -13.13 -11.29 -14.74
CA GLN A 8 -14.36 -11.28 -15.53
C GLN A 8 -14.24 -12.06 -16.85
N THR A 9 -13.04 -12.15 -17.43
CA THR A 9 -12.83 -12.71 -18.77
C THR A 9 -12.08 -14.04 -18.74
N ALA A 10 -11.39 -14.36 -17.64
CA ALA A 10 -10.39 -15.41 -17.53
C ALA A 10 -9.21 -15.31 -18.53
N ASP A 11 -9.09 -14.20 -19.26
CA ASP A 11 -7.99 -13.98 -20.21
C ASP A 11 -6.69 -13.69 -19.46
N ARG A 12 -5.77 -14.65 -19.51
CA ARG A 12 -4.47 -14.61 -18.83
C ARG A 12 -3.59 -13.45 -19.28
N THR A 13 -3.86 -12.84 -20.43
CA THR A 13 -3.16 -11.64 -20.90
C THR A 13 -3.23 -10.51 -19.87
N TYR A 14 -4.38 -10.32 -19.24
CA TYR A 14 -4.55 -9.31 -18.19
C TYR A 14 -3.80 -9.65 -16.91
N LEU A 15 -3.68 -10.94 -16.56
CA LEU A 15 -2.85 -11.35 -15.42
C LEU A 15 -1.36 -11.06 -15.70
N THR A 16 -0.89 -11.36 -16.91
CA THR A 16 0.48 -11.05 -17.34
C THR A 16 0.77 -9.53 -17.26
N TYR A 17 -0.17 -8.68 -17.68
CA TYR A 17 -0.01 -7.23 -17.54
C TYR A 17 0.01 -6.77 -16.09
N ALA A 18 -0.83 -7.35 -15.22
CA ALA A 18 -0.80 -7.06 -13.80
C ALA A 18 0.54 -7.46 -13.16
N GLN A 19 1.10 -8.61 -13.54
CA GLN A 19 2.42 -9.06 -13.06
C GLN A 19 3.54 -8.12 -13.51
N ARG A 20 3.58 -7.73 -14.78
CA ARG A 20 4.57 -6.77 -15.29
C ARG A 20 4.50 -5.42 -14.58
N LEU A 21 3.29 -4.92 -14.33
CA LEU A 21 3.11 -3.69 -13.57
C LEU A 21 3.59 -3.85 -12.12
N ALA A 22 3.32 -5.00 -11.49
CA ALA A 22 3.80 -5.27 -10.14
C ALA A 22 5.34 -5.35 -10.07
N ASP A 23 5.98 -5.95 -11.07
CA ASP A 23 7.44 -5.99 -11.15
C ASP A 23 8.04 -4.59 -11.32
N PHE A 24 7.44 -3.75 -12.17
CA PHE A 24 7.83 -2.34 -12.29
C PHE A 24 7.68 -1.60 -10.95
N LEU A 25 6.53 -1.72 -10.29
CA LEU A 25 6.28 -1.06 -9.00
C LEU A 25 7.24 -1.56 -7.92
N ARG A 26 7.56 -2.86 -7.89
CA ARG A 26 8.56 -3.43 -6.99
C ARG A 26 9.94 -2.83 -7.19
N GLN A 27 10.36 -2.64 -8.44
CA GLN A 27 11.67 -2.04 -8.76
C GLN A 27 11.74 -0.56 -8.39
N GLN A 28 10.61 0.14 -8.37
CA GLN A 28 10.51 1.55 -7.97
C GLN A 28 10.33 1.74 -6.46
N ALA A 29 10.12 0.67 -5.69
CA ALA A 29 9.96 0.77 -4.25
C ALA A 29 11.29 1.18 -3.61
N VAL A 30 11.24 2.17 -2.73
CA VAL A 30 12.35 2.48 -1.83
C VAL A 30 12.32 1.45 -0.71
N LEU A 31 13.44 0.76 -0.52
CA LEU A 31 13.62 -0.22 0.55
C LEU A 31 14.52 0.40 1.62
N ASP A 32 13.97 0.55 2.81
CA ASP A 32 14.65 1.07 3.99
C ASP A 32 14.62 0.01 5.10
N GLU A 33 15.76 -0.22 5.75
CA GLU A 33 15.87 -1.26 6.78
C GLU A 33 15.06 -0.94 8.05
N GLN A 34 14.87 0.35 8.36
CA GLN A 34 14.16 0.80 9.56
C GLN A 34 12.73 1.20 9.22
N ALA A 35 12.54 1.93 8.13
CA ALA A 35 11.26 2.46 7.71
C ALA A 35 10.44 1.49 6.85
N GLY A 36 10.98 0.35 6.40
CA GLY A 36 10.24 -0.61 5.58
C GLY A 36 10.25 -0.27 4.08
N ALA A 37 9.14 -0.47 3.39
CA ALA A 37 9.04 -0.20 1.95
C ALA A 37 7.97 0.84 1.61
N TYR A 38 8.30 1.78 0.73
CA TYR A 38 7.40 2.85 0.31
C TYR A 38 7.73 3.37 -1.09
N TRP A 39 6.85 4.21 -1.64
CA TRP A 39 7.07 4.94 -2.88
C TRP A 39 7.10 6.43 -2.61
N GLN A 40 7.89 7.14 -3.41
CA GLN A 40 8.00 8.59 -3.34
C GLN A 40 7.88 9.21 -4.73
N GLU A 41 7.31 10.41 -4.78
CA GLU A 41 7.20 11.23 -5.99
C GLU A 41 7.85 12.58 -5.69
N GLU A 42 8.81 13.01 -6.51
CA GLU A 42 9.54 14.28 -6.33
C GLU A 42 10.11 14.47 -4.90
N GLY A 43 10.56 13.36 -4.28
CA GLY A 43 11.09 13.36 -2.91
C GLY A 43 10.05 13.43 -1.79
N ARG A 44 8.76 13.37 -2.12
CA ARG A 44 7.66 13.34 -1.14
C ARG A 44 7.13 11.93 -1.00
N ILE A 45 7.02 11.49 0.26
CA ILE A 45 6.43 10.20 0.61
C ILE A 45 4.97 10.42 0.96
N MET A 46 4.08 9.85 0.15
CA MET A 46 2.63 9.87 0.39
C MET A 46 2.17 8.51 0.89
N TRP A 47 1.36 8.49 1.94
CA TRP A 47 0.92 7.24 2.57
C TRP A 47 -0.46 6.76 2.07
N GLY A 48 -1.30 7.70 1.64
CA GLY A 48 -2.71 7.46 1.35
C GLY A 48 -3.02 6.53 0.18
N LEU A 49 -4.29 6.18 0.04
CA LEU A 49 -4.76 5.23 -0.97
C LEU A 49 -4.77 5.81 -2.40
N ALA A 50 -5.04 7.10 -2.56
CA ALA A 50 -5.19 7.68 -3.89
C ALA A 50 -3.84 7.95 -4.60
N HIS A 51 -2.83 8.35 -3.83
CA HIS A 51 -1.56 8.86 -4.37
C HIS A 51 -0.33 8.29 -3.64
N GLY A 52 -0.50 7.31 -2.76
CA GLY A 52 0.55 6.86 -1.86
C GLY A 52 0.73 5.35 -1.79
N SER A 53 1.62 4.96 -0.88
CA SER A 53 2.04 3.58 -0.70
C SER A 53 0.88 2.62 -0.41
N ALA A 54 -0.16 3.04 0.32
CA ALA A 54 -1.33 2.20 0.56
C ALA A 54 -2.09 1.84 -0.73
N GLY A 55 -2.17 2.76 -1.70
CA GLY A 55 -2.83 2.52 -2.99
C GLY A 55 -2.10 1.49 -3.84
N ILE A 56 -0.79 1.65 -3.94
CA ILE A 56 0.08 0.71 -4.64
C ILE A 56 0.02 -0.66 -3.98
N ALA A 57 0.15 -0.70 -2.65
CA ALA A 57 0.10 -1.93 -1.89
C ALA A 57 -1.27 -2.63 -1.97
N TYR A 58 -2.38 -1.89 -2.06
CA TYR A 58 -3.71 -2.46 -2.29
C TYR A 58 -3.78 -3.23 -3.62
N PHE A 59 -3.22 -2.67 -4.70
CA PHE A 59 -3.10 -3.39 -5.97
C PHE A 59 -2.22 -4.64 -5.85
N LEU A 60 -1.05 -4.52 -5.23
CA LEU A 60 -0.10 -5.63 -5.06
C LEU A 60 -0.67 -6.75 -4.19
N LEU A 61 -1.43 -6.43 -3.14
CA LEU A 61 -2.14 -7.39 -2.29
C LEU A 61 -3.21 -8.14 -3.09
N ALA A 62 -3.96 -7.45 -3.95
CA ALA A 62 -4.93 -8.08 -4.82
C ALA A 62 -4.27 -9.04 -5.83
N LEU A 63 -3.07 -8.72 -6.33
CA LEU A 63 -2.30 -9.62 -7.20
C LEU A 63 -1.73 -10.81 -6.40
N TYR A 64 -1.20 -10.57 -5.20
CA TYR A 64 -0.71 -11.60 -4.31
C TYR A 64 -1.81 -12.62 -3.99
N SER A 65 -3.02 -12.17 -3.70
CA SER A 65 -4.17 -13.05 -3.43
C SER A 65 -4.53 -13.98 -4.59
N GLN A 66 -4.11 -13.65 -5.82
CA GLN A 66 -4.34 -14.49 -7.01
C GLN A 66 -3.17 -15.39 -7.36
N THR A 67 -1.95 -14.99 -7.00
CA THR A 67 -0.71 -15.63 -7.49
C THR A 67 0.12 -16.29 -6.39
N HIS A 68 -0.11 -15.90 -5.14
CA HIS A 68 0.68 -16.30 -3.96
C HIS A 68 2.19 -16.11 -4.12
N ALA A 69 2.62 -15.15 -4.97
CA ALA A 69 4.04 -14.92 -5.23
C ALA A 69 4.77 -14.47 -3.94
N PRO A 70 5.77 -15.22 -3.43
CA PRO A 70 6.42 -14.92 -2.15
C PRO A 70 7.04 -13.53 -2.07
N ALA A 71 7.60 -13.07 -3.19
CA ALA A 71 8.23 -11.77 -3.26
C ALA A 71 7.23 -10.59 -3.15
N LEU A 72 5.95 -10.80 -3.48
CA LEU A 72 4.89 -9.82 -3.20
C LEU A 72 4.55 -9.82 -1.71
N LYS A 73 4.47 -11.00 -1.06
CA LYS A 73 4.23 -11.10 0.38
C LYS A 73 5.32 -10.36 1.16
N GLU A 74 6.59 -10.61 0.85
CA GLU A 74 7.72 -9.94 1.51
C GLU A 74 7.64 -8.41 1.38
N LEU A 75 7.41 -7.90 0.16
CA LEU A 75 7.27 -6.46 -0.06
C LEU A 75 6.10 -5.89 0.75
N LEU A 76 4.93 -6.55 0.72
CA LEU A 76 3.73 -6.08 1.43
C LEU A 76 3.94 -6.03 2.95
N LEU A 77 4.67 -6.98 3.53
CA LEU A 77 5.05 -6.94 4.94
C LEU A 77 5.94 -5.72 5.27
N ARG A 78 6.89 -5.39 4.38
CA ARG A 78 7.71 -4.17 4.53
C ARG A 78 6.88 -2.89 4.36
N VAL A 79 5.87 -2.88 3.49
CA VAL A 79 4.93 -1.74 3.38
C VAL A 79 4.07 -1.59 4.64
N ASN A 80 3.61 -2.69 5.22
CA ASN A 80 2.89 -2.67 6.50
C ASN A 80 3.75 -2.06 7.62
N ALA A 81 5.05 -2.41 7.67
CA ALA A 81 5.99 -1.80 8.60
C ALA A 81 6.11 -0.29 8.37
N ALA A 82 6.24 0.16 7.12
CA ALA A 82 6.32 1.59 6.79
C ALA A 82 5.07 2.37 7.20
N LEU A 83 3.90 1.85 6.88
CA LEU A 83 2.63 2.50 7.27
C LEU A 83 2.46 2.51 8.78
N SER A 84 2.90 1.46 9.49
CA SER A 84 2.83 1.41 10.96
C SER A 84 3.79 2.43 11.60
N ASN A 85 5.01 2.54 11.08
CA ASN A 85 6.01 3.50 11.55
C ASN A 85 5.62 4.96 11.26
N ALA A 86 4.89 5.20 10.16
CA ALA A 86 4.39 6.53 9.80
C ALA A 86 3.12 6.95 10.57
N ALA A 87 2.51 6.04 11.33
CA ALA A 87 1.28 6.32 12.06
C ALA A 87 1.54 7.23 13.26
N VAL A 88 0.64 8.17 13.50
CA VAL A 88 0.67 9.08 14.65
C VAL A 88 -0.61 8.91 15.48
N PRO A 89 -0.55 9.05 16.82
CA PRO A 89 -1.74 9.07 17.64
C PRO A 89 -2.67 10.22 17.25
N THR A 90 -3.98 9.96 17.28
CA THR A 90 -5.01 11.00 17.20
C THR A 90 -4.98 11.89 18.46
N ALA A 91 -5.54 13.10 18.37
CA ALA A 91 -5.52 14.08 19.47
C ALA A 91 -6.11 13.56 20.81
N HIS A 92 -7.02 12.59 20.75
CA HIS A 92 -7.65 11.97 21.92
C HIS A 92 -7.03 10.61 22.30
N GLY A 93 -6.03 10.12 21.56
CA GLY A 93 -5.30 8.89 21.86
C GLY A 93 -6.05 7.57 21.59
N TRP A 94 -7.29 7.61 21.11
CA TRP A 94 -8.12 6.42 20.89
C TRP A 94 -7.87 5.70 19.55
N GLY A 95 -6.94 6.21 18.75
CA GLY A 95 -6.65 5.66 17.44
C GLY A 95 -5.43 6.27 16.79
N LEU A 96 -5.07 5.71 15.65
CA LEU A 96 -3.96 6.13 14.80
C LEU A 96 -4.47 6.90 13.59
N SER A 97 -3.65 7.82 13.10
CA SER A 97 -3.86 8.53 11.85
C SER A 97 -2.53 8.74 11.13
N TRP A 98 -2.60 9.28 9.92
CA TRP A 98 -1.42 9.59 9.11
C TRP A 98 -1.44 11.05 8.69
N ARG A 99 -0.24 11.61 8.54
CA ARG A 99 -0.02 12.91 7.90
C ARG A 99 -0.14 12.72 6.39
N LYS A 100 -0.49 13.80 5.67
CA LYS A 100 -0.68 13.77 4.21
C LYS A 100 0.59 13.28 3.48
N ASP A 101 1.74 13.78 3.91
CA ASP A 101 3.05 13.32 3.50
C ASP A 101 4.04 13.42 4.67
N ALA A 102 5.27 12.95 4.47
CA ALA A 102 6.31 12.94 5.50
C ALA A 102 6.83 14.33 5.91
N VAL A 103 6.52 15.39 5.15
CA VAL A 103 7.00 16.76 5.37
C VAL A 103 5.92 17.64 5.99
N ASP A 104 4.65 17.33 5.74
CA ASP A 104 3.49 18.08 6.23
C ASP A 104 3.35 18.01 7.76
N LYS A 105 3.42 19.17 8.40
CA LYS A 105 3.30 19.32 9.86
C LYS A 105 1.86 19.53 10.32
N ASP A 106 0.92 19.76 9.40
CA ASP A 106 -0.47 20.03 9.72
C ASP A 106 -1.19 18.78 10.28
N ALA A 107 -2.37 19.00 10.85
CA ALA A 107 -3.13 18.01 11.61
C ALA A 107 -3.36 16.71 10.83
N PRO A 108 -3.36 15.53 11.49
CA PRO A 108 -3.56 14.24 10.84
C PRO A 108 -4.86 14.19 10.02
N TRP A 109 -4.78 13.68 8.79
CA TRP A 109 -5.91 13.64 7.86
C TRP A 109 -6.72 12.35 8.05
N THR A 110 -8.05 12.44 8.06
CA THR A 110 -8.95 11.28 8.19
C THR A 110 -9.57 10.84 6.87
N HIS A 111 -9.45 11.65 5.82
CA HIS A 111 -10.11 11.48 4.53
C HIS A 111 -9.56 10.31 3.70
N TRP A 112 -10.37 9.79 2.78
CA TRP A 112 -10.05 8.59 2.01
C TRP A 112 -8.80 8.72 1.12
N CYS A 113 -8.56 9.90 0.54
CA CYS A 113 -7.45 10.10 -0.40
C CYS A 113 -6.06 10.01 0.26
N HIS A 114 -5.89 10.63 1.43
CA HIS A 114 -4.59 10.82 2.10
C HIS A 114 -4.54 10.32 3.55
N GLY A 115 -5.69 9.97 4.12
CA GLY A 115 -5.85 9.77 5.55
C GLY A 115 -6.23 8.34 5.96
N ALA A 116 -6.55 8.21 7.24
CA ALA A 116 -6.73 6.92 7.92
C ALA A 116 -7.76 5.99 7.26
N SER A 117 -8.86 6.52 6.71
CA SER A 117 -9.88 5.68 6.04
C SER A 117 -9.37 5.02 4.75
N GLY A 118 -8.53 5.72 3.98
CA GLY A 118 -7.90 5.15 2.79
C GLY A 118 -6.84 4.11 3.14
N ILE A 119 -5.99 4.42 4.13
CA ILE A 119 -4.94 3.51 4.58
C ILE A 119 -5.55 2.24 5.20
N GLY A 120 -6.63 2.38 5.99
CA GLY A 120 -7.41 1.26 6.51
C GLY A 120 -8.03 0.37 5.43
N THR A 121 -8.41 0.95 4.27
CA THR A 121 -8.90 0.17 3.11
C THR A 121 -7.85 -0.84 2.62
N TYR A 122 -6.57 -0.56 2.81
CA TYR A 122 -5.48 -1.49 2.55
C TYR A 122 -5.14 -2.36 3.76
N LEU A 123 -4.91 -1.77 4.93
CA LEU A 123 -4.40 -2.49 6.11
C LEU A 123 -5.37 -3.58 6.60
N LEU A 124 -6.68 -3.35 6.52
CA LEU A 124 -7.69 -4.32 6.97
C LEU A 124 -7.63 -5.65 6.19
N PRO A 125 -7.73 -5.67 4.84
CA PRO A 125 -7.57 -6.91 4.10
C PRO A 125 -6.15 -7.46 4.18
N ALA A 126 -5.12 -6.61 4.26
CA ALA A 126 -3.73 -7.05 4.40
C ALA A 126 -3.53 -7.88 5.67
N ALA A 127 -4.15 -7.47 6.78
CA ALA A 127 -4.11 -8.22 8.04
C ALA A 127 -4.72 -9.62 7.91
N GLY A 128 -5.76 -9.83 7.10
CA GLY A 128 -6.35 -11.16 6.91
C GLY A 128 -5.61 -12.03 5.88
N ILE A 129 -5.02 -11.43 4.86
CA ILE A 129 -4.40 -12.16 3.73
C ILE A 129 -2.93 -12.52 3.99
N LEU A 130 -2.22 -11.69 4.75
CA LEU A 130 -0.77 -11.84 4.97
C LEU A 130 -0.42 -12.56 6.27
N GLN A 131 -1.41 -12.92 7.10
CA GLN A 131 -1.20 -13.79 8.25
C GLN A 131 -0.67 -15.15 7.79
N ASP A 132 0.22 -15.73 8.60
CA ASP A 132 0.68 -17.12 8.46
C ASP A 132 -0.38 -18.10 8.99
#